data_AF-A0A6P3X1G8-F1
#
_entry.id   AF-A0A6P3X1G8-F1
#
_cell.length_a   1.000
_cell.length_b   1.000
_cell.length_c   1.000
_cell.angle_alpha   90.00
_cell.angle_beta   90.00
_cell.angle_gamma   90.00
#
_symmetry.space_group_name_H-M   'P 1'
#
loop_
_entity.id
_entity.type
_entity.pdbx_description
1 polymer ?
#
loop_
_entity_poly.entity_id
_entity_poly.type
_entity_poly.pdbx_seq_one_letter_code
_entity_poly.pdbx_strand_id
1 'polypeptide(L)'
;MRVIEEVEKFDANEADKNIVEFLRMKGLSEDLVKKLINTDLTDEYVRLLKALYFDDNDIGNLRDLWRAKNQVSKSNDSTDSSISGDSLLDAHLSQSSLYLKRVLSKPLIEALREIIATKPADPVEYLGHWLLNFKICEEQSIRQKEKELELLISREKLQMKKVEDKELLPIELQKEEEPGEDWKHFCYEESQIDNVSDL
;
A
#
# COMPACT_ATOMS: atom_id res chain seq x y z
N MET A 1 5.67 -32.19 -43.80
CA MET A 1 4.81 -31.87 -42.62
C MET A 1 5.66 -31.95 -41.37
N ARG A 2 5.92 -30.81 -40.74
CA ARG A 2 6.18 -30.73 -39.30
C ARG A 2 5.75 -29.32 -38.88
N VAL A 3 4.53 -29.25 -38.37
CA VAL A 3 3.96 -28.11 -37.68
C VAL A 3 4.76 -28.00 -36.38
N ILE A 4 5.49 -26.90 -36.19
CA ILE A 4 6.11 -26.58 -34.91
C ILE A 4 5.18 -25.58 -34.27
N GLU A 5 4.51 -26.03 -33.21
CA GLU A 5 3.68 -25.24 -32.31
C GLU A 5 4.44 -24.00 -31.83
N GLU A 6 3.86 -22.83 -32.07
CA GLU A 6 4.18 -21.61 -31.35
C GLU A 6 3.67 -21.78 -29.92
N VAL A 7 4.56 -22.23 -29.03
CA VAL A 7 4.34 -22.13 -27.59
C VAL A 7 4.62 -20.68 -27.21
N GLU A 8 3.55 -19.93 -26.96
CA GLU A 8 3.58 -18.57 -26.41
C GLU A 8 4.52 -18.52 -25.19
N LYS A 9 5.65 -17.81 -25.36
CA LYS A 9 6.46 -17.36 -24.23
C LYS A 9 5.65 -16.30 -23.49
N PHE A 10 5.04 -16.69 -22.37
CA PHE A 10 4.48 -15.76 -21.42
C PHE A 10 5.64 -14.95 -20.80
N ASP A 11 5.89 -13.77 -21.35
CA ASP A 11 6.93 -12.87 -20.91
C ASP A 11 6.56 -12.30 -19.53
N ALA A 12 7.50 -12.15 -18.60
CA ALA A 12 7.22 -11.59 -17.27
C ALA A 12 6.56 -10.20 -17.36
N ASN A 13 6.86 -9.50 -18.46
CA ASN A 13 6.29 -8.22 -18.83
C ASN A 13 4.78 -8.30 -19.15
N GLU A 14 4.27 -9.44 -19.63
CA GLU A 14 2.86 -9.63 -19.97
C GLU A 14 1.99 -9.84 -18.73
N ALA A 15 2.49 -10.60 -17.74
CA ALA A 15 1.81 -10.75 -16.46
C ALA A 15 1.72 -9.41 -15.72
N ASP A 16 2.80 -8.62 -15.72
CA ASP A 16 2.79 -7.26 -15.16
C ASP A 16 1.84 -6.33 -15.91
N LYS A 17 1.76 -6.39 -17.24
CA LYS A 17 0.79 -5.62 -18.03
C LYS A 17 -0.66 -5.97 -17.67
N ASN A 18 -0.99 -7.26 -17.59
CA ASN A 18 -2.33 -7.72 -17.24
C ASN A 18 -2.75 -7.23 -15.84
N ILE A 19 -1.80 -7.24 -14.90
CA ILE A 19 -1.98 -6.68 -13.55
C ILE A 19 -2.23 -5.16 -13.61
N VAL A 20 -1.39 -4.43 -14.35
CA VAL A 20 -1.53 -2.96 -14.51
C VAL A 20 -2.88 -2.61 -15.09
N GLU A 21 -3.29 -3.30 -16.15
CA GLU A 21 -4.55 -3.06 -16.85
C GLU A 21 -5.74 -3.31 -15.93
N PHE A 22 -5.74 -4.43 -15.20
CA PHE A 22 -6.79 -4.76 -14.23
C PHE A 22 -6.93 -3.68 -13.15
N LEU A 23 -5.80 -3.22 -12.58
CA LEU A 23 -5.82 -2.19 -11.54
C LEU A 23 -6.22 -0.81 -12.06
N ARG A 24 -5.83 -0.45 -13.29
CA ARG A 24 -6.26 0.79 -13.96
C ARG A 24 -7.75 0.79 -14.28
N MET A 25 -8.29 -0.35 -14.74
CA MET A 25 -9.72 -0.50 -15.01
C MET A 25 -10.57 -0.24 -13.75
N LYS A 26 -10.01 -0.52 -12.57
CA LYS A 26 -10.64 -0.24 -11.28
C LYS A 26 -10.40 1.18 -10.76
N GLY A 27 -9.75 2.04 -11.53
CA GLY A 27 -9.58 3.46 -11.23
C GLY A 27 -8.44 3.79 -10.28
N LEU A 28 -7.53 2.85 -9.99
CA LEU A 28 -6.38 3.11 -9.12
C LEU A 28 -5.35 4.05 -9.76
N SER A 29 -4.72 4.87 -8.94
CA SER A 29 -3.66 5.79 -9.33
C SER A 29 -2.39 5.06 -9.78
N GLU A 30 -1.71 5.62 -10.77
CA GLU A 30 -0.46 5.08 -11.31
C GLU A 30 0.61 4.84 -10.24
N ASP A 31 0.66 5.72 -9.23
CA ASP A 31 1.62 5.62 -8.14
C ASP A 31 1.35 4.36 -7.29
N LEU A 32 0.08 4.08 -6.99
CA LEU A 32 -0.32 2.92 -6.21
C LEU A 32 -0.15 1.62 -7.02
N VAL A 33 -0.50 1.63 -8.30
CA VAL A 33 -0.31 0.48 -9.20
C VAL A 33 1.16 0.09 -9.29
N LYS A 34 2.06 1.07 -9.51
CA LYS A 34 3.51 0.83 -9.52
C LYS A 34 4.00 0.28 -8.18
N LYS A 35 3.51 0.84 -7.06
CA LYS A 35 3.87 0.38 -5.72
C LYS A 35 3.44 -1.08 -5.51
N LEU A 36 2.22 -1.43 -5.91
CA LEU A 36 1.67 -2.79 -5.79
C LEU A 36 2.45 -3.81 -6.63
N ILE A 37 2.85 -3.48 -7.86
CA ILE A 37 3.58 -4.40 -8.76
C ILE A 37 4.98 -4.72 -8.24
N ASN A 38 5.62 -3.73 -7.63
CA ASN A 38 6.96 -3.89 -7.05
C ASN A 38 6.96 -4.65 -5.72
N THR A 39 5.78 -4.88 -5.14
CA THR A 39 5.61 -5.61 -3.88
C THR A 39 4.84 -6.90 -4.08
N ASP A 40 5.04 -7.87 -3.20
CA ASP A 40 4.10 -9.00 -3.12
C ASP A 40 2.74 -8.53 -2.62
N LEU A 41 1.68 -9.26 -2.99
CA LEU A 41 0.33 -9.02 -2.50
C LEU A 41 0.24 -9.40 -1.01
N THR A 42 0.62 -8.49 -0.13
CA THR A 42 0.55 -8.65 1.33
C THR A 42 -0.89 -8.49 1.84
N ASP A 43 -1.16 -9.04 3.03
CA ASP A 43 -2.46 -8.89 3.69
C ASP A 43 -2.82 -7.41 3.95
N GLU A 44 -1.83 -6.55 4.14
CA GLU A 44 -2.01 -5.09 4.26
C GLU A 44 -2.60 -4.52 2.98
N TYR A 45 -2.06 -4.87 1.80
CA TYR A 45 -2.58 -4.42 0.52
C TYR A 45 -3.94 -5.02 0.19
N VAL A 46 -4.19 -6.28 0.57
CA VAL A 46 -5.54 -6.87 0.43
C VAL A 46 -6.57 -6.08 1.24
N ARG A 47 -6.23 -5.70 2.49
CA ARG A 47 -7.09 -4.86 3.33
C ARG A 47 -7.31 -3.48 2.72
N LEU A 48 -6.27 -2.87 2.14
CA LEU A 48 -6.37 -1.61 1.42
C LEU A 48 -7.32 -1.73 0.22
N LEU A 49 -7.18 -2.76 -0.61
CA LEU A 49 -8.03 -2.98 -1.79
C LEU A 49 -9.50 -3.17 -1.39
N LYS A 50 -9.78 -3.94 -0.33
CA LYS A 50 -11.15 -4.07 0.22
C LYS A 50 -11.72 -2.72 0.65
N ALA A 51 -10.91 -1.87 1.27
CA ALA A 51 -11.34 -0.52 1.67
C ALA A 51 -11.61 0.42 0.47
N LEU A 52 -11.04 0.09 -0.70
CA LEU A 52 -11.25 0.74 -1.99
C LEU A 52 -12.34 0.05 -2.83
N TYR A 53 -13.20 -0.77 -2.21
CA TYR A 53 -14.35 -1.42 -2.84
C TYR A 53 -14.02 -2.53 -3.85
N PHE A 54 -12.83 -3.13 -3.76
CA PHE A 54 -12.55 -4.39 -4.48
C PHE A 54 -13.33 -5.52 -3.81
N ASP A 55 -14.11 -6.26 -4.61
CA ASP A 55 -14.84 -7.42 -4.11
C ASP A 55 -13.92 -8.65 -3.95
N ASP A 56 -14.43 -9.70 -3.31
CA ASP A 56 -13.64 -10.92 -3.08
C ASP A 56 -13.26 -11.64 -4.39
N ASN A 57 -14.03 -11.44 -5.47
CA ASN A 57 -13.75 -12.00 -6.79
C ASN A 57 -12.61 -11.24 -7.48
N ASP A 58 -12.59 -9.92 -7.39
CA ASP A 58 -11.51 -9.05 -7.86
C ASP A 58 -10.20 -9.41 -7.18
N ILE A 59 -10.23 -9.60 -5.86
CA ILE A 59 -9.07 -10.00 -5.07
C ILE A 59 -8.61 -11.43 -5.43
N GLY A 60 -9.56 -12.32 -5.73
CA GLY A 60 -9.29 -13.66 -6.25
C GLY A 60 -8.55 -13.61 -7.60
N ASN A 61 -9.09 -12.88 -8.56
CA ASN A 61 -8.47 -12.68 -9.88
C ASN A 61 -7.07 -12.09 -9.76
N LEU A 62 -6.90 -11.09 -8.89
CA LEU A 62 -5.61 -10.47 -8.63
C LEU A 62 -4.58 -11.48 -8.07
N ARG A 63 -5.02 -12.34 -7.17
CA ARG A 63 -4.18 -13.40 -6.59
C ARG A 63 -3.72 -14.40 -7.66
N ASP A 64 -4.60 -14.75 -8.59
CA ASP A 64 -4.28 -15.65 -9.69
C ASP A 64 -3.29 -15.01 -10.67
N LEU A 65 -3.45 -13.72 -10.98
CA LEU A 65 -2.50 -12.95 -11.79
C LEU A 65 -1.11 -12.87 -11.12
N TRP A 66 -1.04 -12.60 -9.81
CA TRP A 66 0.23 -12.60 -9.07
C TRP A 66 0.85 -14.00 -8.99
N ARG A 67 0.03 -15.05 -8.88
CA ARG A 67 0.51 -16.43 -8.92
C ARG A 67 1.10 -16.78 -10.28
N ALA A 68 0.50 -16.30 -11.37
CA ALA A 68 1.04 -16.46 -12.71
C ALA A 68 2.38 -15.72 -12.86
N LYS A 69 2.46 -14.47 -12.42
CA LYS A 69 3.70 -13.66 -12.39
C LYS A 69 4.86 -14.37 -11.67
N ASN A 70 4.59 -14.91 -10.49
CA ASN A 70 5.60 -15.57 -9.67
C ASN A 70 6.00 -16.96 -10.22
N GLN A 71 5.15 -17.60 -11.03
CA GLN A 71 5.48 -18.85 -11.72
C GLN A 71 6.35 -18.61 -12.97
N VAL A 72 6.08 -17.55 -13.73
CA VAL A 72 6.88 -17.16 -14.91
C VAL A 72 8.32 -16.82 -14.51
N SER A 73 8.50 -16.16 -13.36
CA SER A 73 9.83 -15.84 -12.81
C SER A 73 10.63 -17.08 -12.39
N LYS A 74 9.97 -18.24 -12.19
CA LYS A 74 10.60 -19.51 -11.76
C LYS A 74 10.97 -20.45 -12.91
N SER A 75 10.49 -20.22 -14.13
CA SER A 75 10.71 -21.14 -15.26
C SER A 75 12.08 -20.99 -15.94
N ASN A 76 12.90 -20.03 -15.52
CA ASN A 76 14.13 -19.65 -16.24
C ASN A 76 15.43 -20.02 -15.52
N ASP A 77 15.36 -20.59 -14.32
CA ASP A 77 16.54 -21.00 -13.56
C ASP A 77 16.32 -22.39 -12.97
N SER A 78 16.44 -23.40 -13.83
CA SER A 78 16.67 -24.77 -13.42
C SER A 78 18.18 -25.00 -13.37
N THR A 79 18.83 -24.56 -12.30
CA THR A 79 20.02 -25.21 -11.74
C THR A 79 20.23 -24.80 -10.28
N ASP A 80 20.54 -25.81 -9.46
CA ASP A 80 21.16 -25.74 -8.13
C ASP A 80 20.28 -25.45 -6.89
N SER A 81 19.71 -26.56 -6.41
CA SER A 81 19.94 -27.13 -5.07
C SER A 81 20.11 -26.22 -3.83
N SER A 82 19.25 -26.53 -2.86
CA SER A 82 19.59 -26.69 -1.42
C SER A 82 19.79 -25.46 -0.56
N ILE A 83 18.68 -24.90 -0.06
CA ILE A 83 18.54 -24.56 1.37
C ILE A 83 17.15 -25.05 1.83
N SER A 84 16.99 -26.36 1.94
CA SER A 84 15.87 -26.98 2.67
C SER A 84 16.38 -27.46 4.02
N GLY A 85 16.90 -26.53 4.82
CA GLY A 85 17.52 -26.80 6.12
C GLY A 85 16.61 -26.56 7.33
N ASP A 86 15.51 -25.82 7.18
CA ASP A 86 14.67 -25.42 8.31
C ASP A 86 13.45 -26.34 8.51
N SER A 87 12.96 -26.95 7.43
CA SER A 87 11.68 -27.70 7.46
C SER A 87 11.76 -29.09 8.10
N LEU A 88 12.97 -29.69 8.23
CA LEU A 88 13.14 -31.01 8.85
C LEU A 88 13.22 -30.92 10.39
N LEU A 89 13.72 -29.80 10.94
CA LEU A 89 13.81 -29.59 12.38
C LEU A 89 12.42 -29.34 13.00
N ASP A 90 11.54 -28.67 12.29
CA ASP A 90 10.18 -28.36 12.76
C ASP A 90 9.26 -29.59 12.81
N ALA A 91 9.61 -30.69 12.12
CA ALA A 91 8.81 -31.92 12.09
C ALA A 91 8.77 -32.70 13.43
N HIS A 92 9.72 -32.42 14.33
CA HIS A 92 9.80 -33.05 15.65
C HIS A 92 9.45 -32.10 16.81
N LEU A 93 9.09 -30.85 16.51
CA LEU A 93 8.77 -29.86 17.53
C LEU A 93 7.30 -29.95 17.94
N SER A 94 7.06 -29.89 19.25
CA SER A 94 5.72 -29.65 19.80
C SER A 94 5.16 -28.32 19.31
N GLN A 95 3.84 -28.19 19.25
CA GLN A 95 3.14 -26.95 18.92
C GLN A 95 3.65 -25.77 19.78
N SER A 96 3.97 -26.01 21.05
CA SER A 96 4.51 -24.99 21.96
C SER A 96 5.90 -24.51 21.53
N SER A 97 6.77 -25.40 21.08
CA SER A 97 8.10 -25.03 20.58
C SER A 97 8.02 -24.27 19.25
N LEU A 98 7.10 -24.63 18.35
CA LEU A 98 6.86 -23.87 17.12
C LEU A 98 6.34 -22.46 17.43
N TYR A 99 5.44 -22.35 18.41
CA TYR A 99 4.93 -21.05 18.87
C TYR A 99 6.06 -20.17 19.45
N LEU A 100 6.88 -20.72 20.36
CA LEU A 100 8.01 -19.99 20.94
C LEU A 100 9.04 -19.59 19.87
N LYS A 101 9.36 -20.49 18.92
CA LYS A 101 10.22 -20.19 17.78
C LYS A 101 9.63 -19.06 16.95
N ARG A 102 8.32 -19.02 16.70
CA ARG A 102 7.70 -17.95 15.92
C ARG A 102 7.69 -16.60 16.62
N VAL A 103 7.35 -16.58 17.91
CA VAL A 103 7.11 -15.34 18.67
C VAL A 103 8.38 -14.78 19.29
N LEU A 104 9.24 -15.63 19.86
CA LEU A 104 10.37 -15.20 20.67
C LEU A 104 11.73 -15.33 19.99
N SER A 105 11.86 -16.08 18.88
CA SER A 105 13.19 -16.29 18.27
C SER A 105 13.87 -14.98 17.90
N LYS A 106 13.18 -14.11 17.14
CA LYS A 106 13.72 -12.81 16.71
C LYS A 106 14.12 -11.93 17.89
N PRO A 107 13.20 -11.55 18.81
CA PRO A 107 13.56 -10.66 19.90
C PRO A 107 14.62 -11.27 20.83
N LEU A 108 14.58 -12.58 21.08
CA LEU A 108 15.57 -13.22 21.96
C LEU A 108 16.97 -13.26 21.32
N ILE A 109 17.07 -13.56 20.03
CA ILE A 109 18.36 -13.56 19.32
C ILE A 109 18.98 -12.16 19.29
N GLU A 110 18.18 -11.14 19.02
CA GLU A 110 18.63 -9.75 19.00
C GLU A 110 19.05 -9.27 20.40
N ALA A 111 18.23 -9.53 21.42
CA ALA A 111 18.56 -9.19 22.80
C ALA A 111 19.85 -9.87 23.28
N LEU A 112 20.02 -11.17 23.02
CA LEU A 112 21.23 -11.90 23.40
C LEU A 112 22.46 -11.38 22.67
N ARG A 113 22.33 -11.01 21.39
CA ARG A 113 23.40 -10.34 20.65
C ARG A 113 23.81 -9.04 21.32
N GLU A 114 22.84 -8.24 21.74
CA GLU A 114 23.09 -6.96 22.40
C GLU A 114 23.70 -7.13 23.79
N ILE A 115 23.24 -8.11 24.57
CA ILE A 115 23.82 -8.46 25.89
C ILE A 115 25.28 -8.89 25.75
N ILE A 116 25.62 -9.71 24.75
CA ILE A 116 27.00 -10.14 24.49
C ILE A 116 27.88 -8.93 24.13
N ALA A 117 27.33 -7.96 23.39
CA ALA A 117 28.05 -6.76 22.97
C ALA A 117 28.24 -5.75 24.12
N THR A 118 27.18 -5.50 24.91
CA THR A 118 27.14 -4.47 25.96
C THR A 118 27.71 -4.96 27.29
N LYS A 119 27.65 -6.28 27.56
CA LYS A 119 28.07 -6.93 28.81
C LYS A 119 27.56 -6.19 30.04
N PRO A 120 26.22 -6.09 30.21
CA PRO A 120 25.63 -5.40 31.35
C PRO A 120 26.02 -6.10 32.66
N ALA A 121 26.05 -5.33 33.76
CA ALA A 121 26.32 -5.86 35.09
C ALA A 121 25.29 -6.91 35.52
N ASP A 122 24.01 -6.72 35.14
CA ASP A 122 22.94 -7.71 35.28
C ASP A 122 22.33 -8.04 33.89
N PRO A 123 22.66 -9.19 33.28
CA PRO A 123 22.13 -9.58 31.98
C PRO A 123 20.67 -10.00 32.02
N VAL A 124 20.15 -10.43 33.16
CA VAL A 124 18.75 -10.88 33.28
C VAL A 124 17.82 -9.68 33.36
N GLU A 125 18.17 -8.69 34.17
CA GLU A 125 17.43 -7.42 34.25
C GLU A 125 17.44 -6.69 32.90
N TYR A 126 18.62 -6.60 32.27
CA TYR A 126 18.77 -5.97 30.97
C TYR A 126 17.90 -6.65 29.89
N LEU A 127 17.88 -7.99 29.86
CA LEU A 127 17.04 -8.75 28.93
C LEU A 127 15.55 -8.38 29.10
N GLY A 128 15.09 -8.27 30.34
CA GLY A 128 13.71 -7.86 30.64
C GLY A 128 13.37 -6.48 30.08
N HIS A 129 14.24 -5.49 30.31
CA HIS A 129 14.06 -4.14 29.76
C HIS A 129 14.10 -4.12 28.23
N TRP A 130 15.02 -4.87 27.63
CA TRP A 130 15.16 -4.95 26.19
C TRP A 130 13.88 -5.53 25.54
N LEU A 131 13.36 -6.65 26.06
CA LEU A 131 12.16 -7.29 25.53
C LEU A 131 10.91 -6.41 25.70
N LEU A 132 10.81 -5.68 26.80
CA LEU A 132 9.73 -4.72 27.00
C LEU A 132 9.79 -3.59 25.96
N ASN A 133 10.99 -3.02 25.75
CA ASN A 133 11.19 -1.98 24.75
C ASN A 133 10.91 -2.49 23.33
N PHE A 134 11.36 -3.70 23.00
CA PHE A 134 11.07 -4.36 21.72
C PHE A 134 9.56 -4.39 21.46
N LYS A 135 8.74 -4.80 22.45
CA LYS A 135 7.29 -4.85 22.25
C LYS A 135 6.72 -3.44 22.07
N ILE A 136 7.15 -2.45 22.86
CA ILE A 136 6.70 -1.07 22.67
C ILE A 136 7.00 -0.57 21.23
N CYS A 137 8.21 -0.81 20.73
CA CYS A 137 8.60 -0.43 19.38
C CYS A 137 7.82 -1.21 18.30
N GLU A 138 7.58 -2.50 18.48
CA GLU A 138 6.78 -3.32 17.56
C GLU A 138 5.35 -2.78 17.45
N GLU A 139 4.72 -2.50 18.58
CA GLU A 139 3.37 -1.92 18.65
C GLU A 139 3.30 -0.55 17.96
N GLN A 140 4.29 0.32 18.21
CA GLN A 140 4.38 1.62 17.55
C GLN A 140 4.55 1.48 16.03
N SER A 141 5.38 0.54 15.58
CA SER A 141 5.58 0.24 14.16
C SER A 141 4.27 -0.21 13.50
N ILE A 142 3.50 -1.09 14.15
CA ILE A 142 2.18 -1.52 13.67
C ILE A 142 1.23 -0.33 13.54
N ARG A 143 1.10 0.49 14.58
CA ARG A 143 0.22 1.68 14.57
C ARG A 143 0.63 2.69 13.51
N GLN A 144 1.93 2.86 13.29
CA GLN A 144 2.43 3.77 12.27
C GLN A 144 2.06 3.28 10.86
N LYS A 145 2.25 1.98 10.58
CA LYS A 145 1.83 1.37 9.31
C LYS A 145 0.33 1.47 9.09
N GLU A 146 -0.48 1.30 10.12
CA GLU A 146 -1.94 1.46 10.04
C GLU A 146 -2.33 2.89 9.65
N LYS A 147 -1.74 3.90 10.30
CA LYS A 147 -1.96 5.31 9.93
C LYS A 147 -1.53 5.61 8.50
N GLU A 148 -0.39 5.09 8.08
CA GLU A 148 0.08 5.26 6.70
C GLU A 148 -0.87 4.61 5.69
N LEU A 149 -1.42 3.44 6.02
CA LEU A 149 -2.39 2.74 5.20
C LEU A 149 -3.73 3.49 5.13
N GLU A 150 -4.19 4.06 6.25
CA GLU A 150 -5.38 4.95 6.27
C GLU A 150 -5.18 6.19 5.39
N LEU A 151 -4.04 6.86 5.51
CA LEU A 151 -3.69 8.01 4.68
C LEU A 151 -3.65 7.64 3.19
N LEU A 152 -3.11 6.47 2.85
CA LEU A 152 -3.12 5.96 1.48
C LEU A 152 -4.55 5.73 0.98
N ILE A 153 -5.41 5.11 1.77
CA ILE A 153 -6.83 4.90 1.43
C ILE A 153 -7.52 6.25 1.20
N SER A 154 -7.35 7.21 2.11
CA SER A 154 -7.97 8.54 1.98
C SER A 154 -7.49 9.28 0.73
N ARG A 155 -6.19 9.26 0.44
CA ARG A 155 -5.61 9.85 -0.76
C ARG A 155 -6.19 9.21 -2.02
N GLU A 156 -6.29 7.88 -2.04
CA GLU A 156 -6.75 7.15 -3.20
C GLU A 156 -8.24 7.35 -3.46
N LYS A 157 -9.08 7.30 -2.41
CA LYS A 157 -10.51 7.61 -2.52
C LYS A 157 -10.75 9.01 -3.09
N LEU A 158 -9.95 9.99 -2.70
CA LEU A 158 -10.04 11.35 -3.23
C LEU A 158 -9.64 11.43 -4.70
N GLN A 159 -8.67 10.63 -5.14
CA GLN A 159 -8.29 10.54 -6.55
C GLN A 159 -9.37 9.86 -7.39
N MET A 160 -9.91 8.73 -6.94
CA MET A 160 -11.00 8.03 -7.63
C MET A 160 -12.25 8.91 -7.76
N LYS A 161 -12.63 9.64 -6.70
CA LYS A 161 -13.75 10.59 -6.77
C LYS A 161 -13.52 11.71 -7.78
N LYS A 162 -12.30 12.24 -7.89
CA LYS A 162 -11.97 13.27 -8.90
C LYS A 162 -12.04 12.73 -10.33
N VAL A 163 -11.80 11.44 -10.55
CA VAL A 163 -11.96 10.82 -11.87
C VAL A 163 -13.44 10.68 -12.20
N GLU A 164 -14.25 10.20 -11.24
CA GLU A 164 -15.70 10.08 -11.36
C GLU A 164 -16.38 11.45 -11.63
N ASP A 165 -16.04 12.48 -10.86
CA ASP A 165 -16.58 13.84 -11.02
C ASP A 165 -16.18 14.48 -12.38
N LYS A 166 -15.03 14.10 -12.95
CA LYS A 166 -14.58 14.58 -14.28
C LYS A 166 -15.25 13.83 -15.43
N GLU A 167 -15.61 12.57 -15.22
CA GLU A 167 -16.30 11.74 -16.20
C GLU A 167 -17.78 12.17 -16.37
N LEU A 168 -18.35 12.83 -15.35
CA LEU A 168 -19.70 13.41 -15.38
C LEU A 168 -19.79 14.80 -16.06
N LEU A 169 -18.69 15.40 -16.53
CA LEU A 169 -18.69 16.70 -17.21
C LEU A 169 -18.21 16.63 -18.67
N PRO A 170 -19.05 16.14 -19.58
CA PRO A 170 -19.07 16.73 -20.91
C PRO A 170 -20.51 16.88 -21.44
N ILE A 171 -21.16 18.01 -21.20
CA ILE A 171 -22.19 18.64 -22.07
C ILE A 171 -22.37 20.09 -21.57
N GLU A 172 -22.51 21.02 -22.52
CA GLU A 172 -22.84 22.45 -22.36
C GLU A 172 -21.73 23.41 -21.95
N LEU A 173 -20.75 23.58 -22.84
CA LEU A 173 -20.12 24.90 -23.02
C LEU A 173 -19.81 25.12 -24.49
N GLN A 174 -20.83 25.48 -25.27
CA GLN A 174 -20.71 26.31 -26.47
C GLN A 174 -22.08 26.73 -27.02
N LYS A 175 -22.18 28.03 -27.37
CA LYS A 175 -23.31 28.85 -27.87
C LYS A 175 -24.01 29.62 -26.74
N GLU A 176 -23.99 30.96 -26.67
CA GLU A 176 -23.97 32.00 -27.71
C GLU A 176 -23.25 33.27 -27.24
N GLU A 177 -22.68 33.98 -28.21
CA GLU A 177 -22.06 35.30 -28.12
C GLU A 177 -23.09 36.34 -28.57
N GLU A 178 -23.29 37.42 -27.79
CA GLU A 178 -23.44 38.82 -28.27
C GLU A 178 -23.73 39.79 -27.08
N PRO A 179 -23.47 41.09 -27.25
CA PRO A 179 -22.74 41.92 -26.29
C PRO A 179 -23.58 43.01 -25.64
N GLY A 180 -23.00 43.60 -24.58
CA GLY A 180 -23.40 44.90 -24.05
C GLY A 180 -24.09 44.80 -22.71
N GLU A 181 -23.39 45.22 -21.65
CA GLU A 181 -23.80 46.42 -20.92
C GLU A 181 -22.73 46.79 -19.90
N ASP A 182 -22.07 47.88 -20.27
CA ASP A 182 -21.38 48.86 -19.46
C ASP A 182 -21.85 48.96 -18.01
N TRP A 183 -20.98 48.59 -17.07
CA TRP A 183 -21.00 49.16 -15.73
C TRP A 183 -19.60 49.64 -15.34
N LYS A 184 -19.06 50.59 -16.13
CA LYS A 184 -18.14 51.58 -15.60
C LYS A 184 -18.94 52.79 -15.08
N HIS A 185 -19.31 52.77 -13.80
CA HIS A 185 -19.56 53.96 -12.96
C HIS A 185 -20.08 53.53 -11.58
N PHE A 186 -19.62 53.99 -10.41
CA PHE A 186 -18.85 55.17 -9.99
C PHE A 186 -17.96 54.81 -8.79
N CYS A 187 -16.74 55.35 -8.76
CA CYS A 187 -16.00 55.65 -7.53
C CYS A 187 -16.55 56.94 -6.87
N TYR A 188 -16.04 57.22 -5.66
CA TYR A 188 -16.30 58.32 -4.71
C TYR A 188 -17.33 57.98 -3.64
N GLU A 189 -16.92 57.52 -2.44
CA GLU A 189 -16.05 58.17 -1.44
C GLU A 189 -16.74 59.36 -0.75
N GLU A 190 -16.88 59.19 0.56
CA GLU A 190 -16.88 60.20 1.62
C GLU A 190 -18.05 61.17 1.86
N SER A 191 -18.26 61.32 3.18
CA SER A 191 -18.76 62.51 3.88
C SER A 191 -20.28 62.73 3.80
N GLN A 192 -21.01 62.94 4.90
CA GLN A 192 -20.65 63.35 6.26
C GLN A 192 -21.96 63.47 7.08
N ILE A 193 -21.83 63.76 8.39
CA ILE A 193 -22.77 64.59 9.20
C ILE A 193 -24.08 63.84 9.58
N ASP A 194 -24.44 63.58 10.84
CA ASP A 194 -24.38 64.35 12.10
C ASP A 194 -25.00 63.44 13.21
N ASN A 195 -24.90 63.63 14.53
CA ASN A 195 -24.52 64.75 15.36
C ASN A 195 -24.18 64.20 16.76
N VAL A 196 -23.20 64.84 17.39
CA VAL A 196 -22.95 64.83 18.84
C VAL A 196 -24.12 65.51 19.56
N SER A 197 -24.54 65.04 20.74
CA SER A 197 -24.70 65.89 21.95
C SER A 197 -25.19 65.11 23.17
N ASP A 198 -24.50 65.43 24.26
CA ASP A 198 -24.74 65.07 25.66
C ASP A 198 -26.16 65.35 26.17
N LEU A 199 -26.64 64.48 27.09
CA LEU A 199 -27.15 64.83 28.43
C LEU A 199 -27.39 63.58 29.28
#